data_AF-A0A953JWL4-F1
#
_entry.id   AF-A0A953JWL4-F1
#
_cell.length_a   1.000
_cell.length_b   1.000
_cell.length_c   1.000
_cell.angle_alpha   90.00
_cell.angle_beta   90.00
_cell.angle_gamma   90.00
#
_symmetry.space_group_name_H-M   'P 1'
#
loop_
_entity.id
_entity.type
_entity.pdbx_description
1 polymer ?
#
loop_
_entity_poly.entity_id
_entity_poly.type
_entity_poly.pdbx_seq_one_letter_code
_entity_poly.pdbx_strand_id
1 'polypeptide(L)'
;MLAKLDWRPSDKLLGQFSIWAMFFLGMIACPLAVYRGHYRAAILFWSLAATARLLAAIRPAWLRPVYVGLMLLTWPIGWLISHLMLGAIYFGVFTPVAIVFRLIGRDPLARRFDRQASSYWEAYQPNRGLARYLRQF
;
A
#
# COMPACT_ATOMS: atom_id res chain seq x y z
N MET A 1 -9.81 3.52 0.64
CA MET A 1 -9.67 4.03 2.01
C MET A 1 -8.38 4.84 2.05
N LEU A 2 -8.45 6.16 1.81
CA LEU A 2 -7.27 7.03 1.84
C LEU A 2 -6.70 6.98 3.25
N ALA A 3 -5.40 6.71 3.40
CA ALA A 3 -4.72 6.75 4.69
C ALA A 3 -4.97 8.14 5.31
N LYS A 4 -5.80 8.20 6.35
CA LYS A 4 -5.99 9.42 7.12
C LYS A 4 -4.65 9.73 7.77
N LEU A 5 -4.06 10.86 7.40
CA LEU A 5 -2.82 11.29 8.00
C LEU A 5 -3.09 11.61 9.47
N ASP A 6 -2.62 10.76 10.37
CA ASP A 6 -2.80 10.94 11.80
C ASP A 6 -1.86 12.04 12.31
N TRP A 7 -2.39 13.26 12.39
CA TRP A 7 -1.67 14.44 12.86
C TRP A 7 -1.20 14.35 14.32
N ARG A 8 -1.79 13.44 15.11
CA ARG A 8 -1.46 13.16 16.52
C ARG A 8 -1.11 11.67 16.68
N PRO A 9 0.08 11.24 16.23
CA PRO A 9 0.51 9.85 16.41
C PRO A 9 0.64 9.52 17.90
N SER A 10 0.33 8.27 18.26
CA SER A 10 0.56 7.75 19.61
C SER A 10 2.05 7.75 19.97
N ASP A 11 2.38 7.96 21.24
CA ASP A 11 3.76 7.91 21.74
C ASP A 11 4.45 6.56 21.44
N LYS A 12 3.70 5.46 21.44
CA LYS A 12 4.20 4.13 21.04
C LYS A 12 4.64 4.09 19.58
N LEU A 13 3.88 4.73 18.69
CA LEU A 13 4.17 4.79 17.26
C LEU A 13 5.45 5.60 16.98
N LEU A 14 5.61 6.73 17.69
CA LEU A 14 6.83 7.56 17.61
C LEU A 14 8.06 6.80 18.15
N GLY A 15 7.89 6.05 19.24
CA GLY A 15 8.92 5.14 19.74
C GLY A 15 9.32 4.08 18.71
N GLN A 16 8.34 3.38 18.13
CA GLN A 16 8.56 2.38 17.07
C GLN A 16 9.27 2.98 15.85
N PHE A 17 8.86 4.18 15.43
CA PHE A 17 9.50 4.91 14.33
C PHE A 17 10.98 5.15 14.60
N SER A 18 11.36 5.52 15.82
CA SER A 18 12.78 5.71 16.18
C SER A 18 13.59 4.41 16.12
N ILE A 19 12.99 3.26 16.45
CA ILE A 19 13.63 1.95 16.34
C ILE A 19 13.86 1.60 14.86
N TRP A 20 12.85 1.81 14.01
CA TRP A 20 13.00 1.62 12.57
C TRP A 20 14.04 2.56 11.98
N ALA A 21 14.01 3.84 12.35
CA ALA A 21 15.02 4.81 11.92
C ALA A 21 16.43 4.37 12.34
N MET A 22 16.61 3.90 13.57
CA MET A 22 17.90 3.38 14.05
C MET A 22 18.36 2.14 13.27
N PHE A 23 17.44 1.22 12.97
CA PHE A 23 17.75 0.03 12.19
C PHE A 23 18.18 0.38 10.76
N PHE A 24 17.37 1.15 10.02
CA PHE A 24 17.65 1.48 8.62
C PHE A 24 18.83 2.44 8.48
N LEU A 25 18.89 3.49 9.31
CA LEU A 25 19.93 4.51 9.20
C LEU A 25 21.24 4.10 9.87
N GLY A 26 21.16 3.38 10.99
CA GLY A 26 22.32 2.90 11.74
C GLY A 26 22.91 1.61 11.18
N MET A 27 22.09 0.60 10.89
CA MET A 27 22.60 -0.74 10.53
C MET A 27 22.80 -0.93 9.02
N ILE A 28 22.08 -0.18 8.18
CA ILE A 28 22.17 -0.36 6.72
C ILE A 28 22.93 0.80 6.07
N ALA A 29 22.58 2.06 6.39
CA ALA A 29 23.23 3.20 5.73
C ALA A 29 24.69 3.42 6.17
N CYS A 30 25.02 3.17 7.45
CA CYS A 30 26.39 3.36 7.95
C CYS A 30 27.40 2.36 7.32
N PRO A 31 27.18 1.04 7.31
CA PRO A 31 28.13 0.11 6.68
C PRO A 31 28.26 0.35 5.17
N LEU A 32 27.16 0.70 4.49
CA LEU A 32 27.18 1.02 3.06
C LEU A 32 27.99 2.30 2.77
N ALA A 33 27.88 3.32 3.62
CA ALA A 33 28.65 4.56 3.49
C ALA A 33 30.15 4.36 3.78
N VAL A 34 30.48 3.49 4.74
CA VAL A 34 31.87 3.06 5.01
C VAL A 34 32.42 2.26 3.84
N TYR A 35 31.65 1.33 3.28
CA TYR A 35 32.05 0.54 2.11
C TYR A 35 32.31 1.41 0.87
N ARG A 36 31.61 2.55 0.74
CA ARG A 36 31.83 3.54 -0.31
C ARG A 36 32.88 4.60 0.01
N GLY A 37 33.58 4.51 1.15
CA GLY A 37 34.64 5.44 1.55
C GLY A 37 34.14 6.83 2.01
N HIS A 38 32.83 7.00 2.21
CA HIS A 38 32.23 8.26 2.66
C HIS A 38 32.03 8.28 4.19
N TYR A 39 33.14 8.29 4.93
CA TYR A 39 33.12 8.25 6.41
C TYR A 39 32.33 9.39 7.05
N ARG A 40 32.34 10.59 6.46
CA ARG A 40 31.55 11.74 6.92
C ARG A 40 30.04 11.46 6.85
N ALA A 41 29.59 10.82 5.78
CA ALA A 41 28.18 10.45 5.61
C ALA A 41 27.77 9.36 6.61
N ALA A 42 28.66 8.38 6.87
CA ALA A 42 28.43 7.35 7.86
C ALA A 42 28.23 7.92 9.27
N ILE A 43 29.11 8.84 9.70
CA ILE A 43 29.00 9.53 11.00
C ILE A 43 27.72 10.36 11.07
N LEU A 44 27.35 11.06 9.99
CA LEU A 44 26.12 11.85 9.94
C LEU A 44 24.87 10.98 10.10
N PHE A 45 24.79 9.87 9.37
CA PHE A 45 23.65 8.95 9.47
C PHE A 45 23.55 8.30 10.85
N TRP A 46 24.68 7.90 11.43
CA TRP A 46 24.69 7.29 12.75
C TRP A 46 24.35 8.28 13.86
N SER A 47 24.88 9.50 13.80
CA SER A 47 24.54 10.57 14.75
C SER A 47 23.07 10.97 14.68
N LEU A 48 22.50 11.07 13.48
CA LEU A 48 21.07 11.36 13.30
C LEU A 48 20.19 10.22 13.86
N ALA A 49 20.57 8.97 13.62
CA ALA A 49 19.89 7.78 14.14
C ALA A 49 19.91 7.74 15.68
N ALA A 50 21.08 7.93 16.27
CA ALA A 50 21.26 7.94 17.72
C ALA A 50 20.48 9.10 18.36
N THR A 51 20.53 10.28 17.76
CA THR A 51 19.79 11.46 18.23
C THR A 51 18.28 11.20 18.21
N ALA A 52 17.74 10.66 17.11
CA ALA A 52 16.32 10.32 17.02
C ALA A 52 15.89 9.29 18.09
N ARG A 53 16.74 8.28 18.36
CA ARG A 53 16.49 7.27 19.38
C ARG A 53 16.54 7.83 20.81
N LEU A 54 17.49 8.72 21.09
CA LEU A 54 17.62 9.39 22.38
C LEU A 54 16.45 10.33 22.64
N LEU A 55 16.06 11.13 21.63
CA LEU A 55 14.90 12.02 21.71
C LEU A 55 13.61 11.23 21.98
N ALA A 56 13.42 10.10 21.29
CA ALA A 56 12.28 9.23 21.53
C ALA A 56 12.25 8.59 22.93
N ALA A 57 13.43 8.34 23.53
CA ALA A 57 13.54 7.78 24.88
C ALA A 57 13.16 8.80 25.96
N ILE A 58 13.52 10.08 25.77
CA ILE A 58 13.24 11.15 26.74
C ILE A 58 11.79 11.59 26.63
N ARG A 59 11.37 12.03 25.44
CA ARG A 59 9.98 12.40 25.15
C ARG A 59 9.65 12.13 23.68
N PRO A 60 8.85 11.08 23.38
CA PRO A 60 8.49 10.73 22.00
C PRO A 60 7.77 11.87 21.26
N ALA A 61 7.01 12.70 21.98
CA ALA A 61 6.30 13.85 21.43
C ALA A 61 7.19 14.85 20.65
N TRP A 62 8.49 14.94 20.95
CA TRP A 62 9.42 15.82 20.22
C TRP A 62 9.78 15.30 18.83
N LEU A 63 9.63 14.00 18.59
CA LEU A 63 9.85 13.38 17.28
C LEU A 63 8.64 13.54 16.34
N ARG A 64 7.51 14.02 16.87
CA ARG A 64 6.26 14.23 16.12
C ARG A 64 6.39 15.10 14.87
N PRO A 65 6.98 16.31 14.89
CA PRO A 65 7.07 17.13 13.68
C PRO A 65 7.89 16.45 12.57
N VAL A 66 8.95 15.73 12.94
CA VAL A 66 9.77 14.96 11.98
C VAL A 66 8.95 13.82 11.38
N TYR A 67 8.25 13.05 12.21
CA TYR A 67 7.39 11.95 11.76
C TYR A 67 6.27 12.43 10.83
N VAL A 68 5.55 13.49 11.23
CA VAL A 68 4.43 14.03 10.45
C VAL A 68 4.92 14.64 9.13
N GLY A 69 6.04 15.37 9.14
CA GLY A 69 6.65 15.92 7.93
C GLY A 69 7.06 14.83 6.94
N LEU A 70 7.68 13.76 7.44
CA LEU A 70 8.06 12.62 6.60
C LEU A 70 6.84 11.86 6.07
N MET A 71 5.83 11.65 6.91
CA MET A 71 4.57 11.04 6.47
C MET A 71 3.87 11.87 5.39
N LEU A 72 3.85 13.20 5.53
CA LEU A 72 3.28 14.09 4.53
C LEU A 72 4.03 14.00 3.18
N LEU A 73 5.36 13.90 3.22
CA LEU A 73 6.19 13.74 2.03
C LEU A 73 6.01 12.37 1.36
N THR A 74 5.85 11.31 2.15
CA THR A 74 5.72 9.93 1.66
C THR A 74 4.30 9.57 1.22
N TRP A 75 3.29 10.27 1.73
CA TRP A 75 1.88 10.06 1.37
C TRP A 75 1.59 10.09 -0.14
N PRO A 76 2.01 11.10 -0.93
CA PRO A 76 1.77 11.11 -2.38
C PRO A 76 2.48 9.96 -3.11
N ILE A 77 3.63 9.51 -2.60
CA ILE A 77 4.36 8.37 -3.17
C ILE A 77 3.53 7.09 -2.99
N GLY A 78 2.97 6.86 -1.81
CA GLY A 78 2.10 5.71 -1.56
C GLY A 78 0.84 5.73 -2.42
N TRP A 79 0.23 6.91 -2.61
CA TRP A 79 -0.90 7.09 -3.52
C TRP A 79 -0.53 6.73 -4.95
N LEU A 80 0.60 7.25 -5.45
CA LEU A 80 1.07 6.98 -6.81
C LEU A 80 1.36 5.49 -7.04
N ILE A 81 2.09 4.86 -6.13
CA ILE A 81 2.42 3.42 -6.21
C ILE A 81 1.13 2.58 -6.22
N SER A 82 0.14 2.93 -5.41
CA SER A 82 -1.14 2.21 -5.37
C SER A 82 -1.87 2.30 -6.72
N HIS A 83 -1.89 3.48 -7.35
CA HIS A 83 -2.51 3.67 -8.67
C HIS A 83 -1.72 2.96 -9.77
N LEU A 84 -0.39 3.02 -9.72
CA LEU A 84 0.48 2.31 -10.65
C LEU A 84 0.32 0.80 -10.54
N MET A 85 0.26 0.25 -9.32
CA MET A 85 0.00 -1.18 -9.10
C MET A 85 -1.37 -1.59 -9.65
N LEU A 86 -2.42 -0.80 -9.36
CA LEU A 86 -3.74 -1.08 -9.89
C LEU A 86 -3.75 -1.05 -11.43
N GLY A 87 -3.12 -0.04 -12.03
CA GLY A 87 -2.96 0.05 -13.49
C GLY A 87 -2.15 -1.12 -14.06
N ALA A 88 -1.04 -1.49 -13.42
CA ALA A 88 -0.20 -2.61 -13.84
C ALA A 88 -0.95 -3.94 -13.80
N ILE A 89 -1.74 -4.20 -12.76
CA ILE A 89 -2.57 -5.42 -12.67
C ILE A 89 -3.69 -5.37 -13.72
N TYR A 90 -4.34 -4.22 -13.89
CA TYR A 90 -5.42 -4.06 -14.86
C TYR A 90 -4.94 -4.29 -16.30
N PHE A 91 -3.87 -3.62 -16.71
CA PHE A 91 -3.35 -3.71 -18.07
C PHE A 91 -2.46 -4.93 -18.30
N GLY A 92 -1.74 -5.39 -17.27
CA GLY A 92 -0.84 -6.53 -17.36
C GLY A 92 -1.51 -7.89 -17.19
N VAL A 93 -2.64 -7.97 -16.47
CA VAL A 93 -3.33 -9.24 -16.19
C VAL A 93 -4.75 -9.25 -16.75
N PHE A 94 -5.60 -8.31 -16.33
CA PHE A 94 -7.02 -8.36 -16.72
C PHE A 94 -7.23 -8.09 -18.22
N THR A 95 -6.50 -7.14 -18.78
CA THR A 95 -6.59 -6.80 -20.21
C THR A 95 -6.19 -7.96 -21.12
N PRO A 96 -5.02 -8.63 -20.96
CA PRO A 96 -4.68 -9.77 -21.80
C PRO A 96 -5.65 -10.94 -21.61
N VAL A 97 -6.13 -11.20 -20.39
CA VAL A 97 -7.16 -12.23 -20.16
C VAL A 97 -8.44 -11.90 -20.94
N ALA A 98 -8.87 -10.64 -20.93
CA ALA A 98 -10.03 -10.20 -21.70
C ALA A 98 -9.81 -10.32 -23.22
N ILE A 99 -8.59 -10.03 -23.71
CA ILE A 99 -8.22 -10.23 -25.13
C ILE A 99 -8.30 -11.72 -25.49
N VAL A 100 -7.75 -12.61 -24.65
CA VAL A 100 -7.81 -14.06 -24.86
C VAL A 100 -9.25 -14.55 -24.91
N PHE A 101 -10.12 -14.12 -23.99
CA PHE A 101 -11.55 -14.48 -24.03
C PHE A 101 -12.24 -13.94 -25.29
N ARG A 102 -11.89 -12.73 -25.72
CA ARG A 102 -12.41 -12.16 -26.97
C ARG A 102 -11.98 -12.96 -28.20
N LEU A 103 -10.73 -13.45 -28.24
CA LEU A 103 -10.20 -14.29 -29.32
C LEU A 103 -10.85 -15.68 -29.35
N ILE A 104 -11.09 -16.28 -28.18
CA ILE A 104 -11.76 -17.59 -28.06
C ILE A 104 -13.28 -17.47 -28.32
N GLY A 105 -13.81 -16.25 -28.47
CA GLY A 105 -15.25 -16.00 -28.68
C GLY A 105 -16.09 -16.27 -27.44
N ARG A 106 -15.48 -16.41 -26.27
CA ARG A 106 -16.16 -16.64 -25.00
C ARG A 106 -16.60 -15.28 -24.46
N ASP A 107 -17.91 -15.06 -24.40
CA ASP A 107 -18.53 -13.89 -23.77
C ASP A 107 -19.23 -14.30 -22.46
N PRO A 108 -18.48 -14.53 -21.37
CA PRO A 108 -19.06 -15.01 -20.11
C PRO A 108 -19.95 -13.96 -19.41
N LEU A 109 -19.98 -12.72 -19.91
CA LEU A 109 -20.83 -11.66 -19.36
C LEU A 109 -21.95 -11.24 -20.32
N ALA A 110 -22.15 -11.97 -21.43
CA ALA A 110 -23.15 -11.66 -22.46
C ALA A 110 -23.19 -10.16 -22.82
N ARG A 111 -22.01 -9.51 -22.90
CA ARG A 111 -21.91 -8.05 -23.12
C ARG A 111 -22.11 -7.66 -24.57
N ARG A 112 -22.11 -8.64 -25.49
CA ARG A 112 -22.43 -8.39 -26.89
C ARG A 112 -23.86 -7.87 -27.01
N PHE A 113 -23.99 -6.70 -27.61
CA PHE A 113 -25.26 -6.07 -27.87
C PHE A 113 -26.00 -6.86 -28.96
N ASP A 114 -27.03 -7.61 -28.57
CA ASP A 114 -27.99 -8.23 -29.45
C ASP A 114 -29.15 -7.27 -29.76
N ARG A 115 -29.20 -6.80 -31.00
CA ARG A 115 -30.21 -5.84 -31.47
C ARG A 115 -31.57 -6.50 -31.74
N GLN A 116 -31.63 -7.84 -31.74
CA GLN A 116 -32.85 -8.63 -31.93
C GLN A 116 -33.43 -9.14 -30.59
N ALA A 117 -32.68 -9.01 -29.49
CA ALA A 117 -33.17 -9.37 -28.17
C ALA A 117 -34.28 -8.41 -27.70
N SER A 118 -35.44 -8.96 -27.34
CA SER A 118 -36.57 -8.20 -26.79
C SER A 118 -36.27 -7.65 -25.38
N SER A 119 -35.37 -8.30 -24.64
CA SER A 119 -34.87 -7.87 -23.33
C SER A 119 -33.58 -8.63 -22.99
N TYR A 120 -32.62 -7.95 -22.35
CA TYR A 120 -31.41 -8.56 -21.78
C TYR A 120 -31.64 -9.14 -20.38
N TRP A 121 -32.88 -9.16 -19.91
CA TRP A 121 -33.23 -9.66 -18.58
C TRP A 121 -33.07 -11.18 -18.52
N GLU A 122 -32.05 -11.66 -17.80
CA GLU A 122 -32.00 -13.07 -17.42
C GLU A 122 -33.02 -13.33 -16.31
N ALA A 123 -33.95 -14.26 -16.57
CA ALA A 123 -34.97 -14.64 -15.61
C ALA A 123 -34.31 -15.19 -14.34
N TYR A 124 -34.54 -14.51 -13.21
CA TYR A 124 -34.15 -14.99 -11.89
C TYR A 124 -34.75 -16.37 -11.67
N GLN A 125 -33.91 -17.40 -11.53
CA GLN A 125 -34.37 -18.73 -11.17
C GLN A 125 -34.52 -18.81 -9.64
N PRO A 126 -35.75 -18.91 -9.10
CA PRO A 126 -35.99 -19.04 -7.67
C PRO A 126 -35.71 -20.50 -7.24
N ASN A 127 -34.47 -20.96 -7.37
CA ASN A 127 -34.09 -22.30 -6.92
C ASN A 127 -32.93 -22.26 -5.92
N ARG A 128 -33.13 -21.53 -4.83
CA ARG A 128 -32.35 -21.68 -3.59
C ARG A 128 -33.29 -21.46 -2.41
N GLY A 129 -33.87 -22.55 -1.90
CA GLY A 129 -34.69 -22.50 -0.69
C GLY A 129 -33.94 -21.83 0.47
N LEU A 130 -34.68 -21.05 1.27
CA LEU A 130 -34.18 -20.29 2.44
C LEU A 130 -33.27 -21.14 3.36
N ALA A 131 -33.57 -22.43 3.48
CA ALA A 131 -32.80 -23.40 4.28
C ALA A 131 -31.31 -23.53 3.87
N ARG A 132 -30.96 -23.23 2.61
CA ARG A 132 -29.57 -23.26 2.12
C ARG A 132 -28.80 -21.97 2.44
N TYR A 133 -29.49 -20.83 2.56
CA TYR A 133 -28.88 -19.58 3.05
C TYR A 133 -28.47 -19.69 4.53
N LEU A 134 -29.25 -20.44 5.31
CA LEU A 134 -28.99 -20.65 6.74
C LEU A 134 -27.87 -21.66 7.03
N ARG A 135 -27.26 -22.28 6.01
CA ARG A 135 -26.20 -23.30 6.13
C ARG A 135 -24.95 -22.96 5.29
N GLN A 136 -24.57 -21.68 5.23
CA GLN A 136 -23.40 -21.26 4.43
C GLN A 136 -22.06 -21.38 5.16
N PHE A 137 -22.05 -21.80 6.43
CA PHE A 137 -20.85 -22.02 7.25
C PHE A 137 -20.88 -23.42 7.86
#